data_AF-A0A0W8E9I8-F1
#
_entry.id   AF-A0A0W8E9I8-F1
#
_cell.length_a   1.000
_cell.length_b   1.000
_cell.length_c   1.000
_cell.angle_alpha   90.00
_cell.angle_beta   90.00
_cell.angle_gamma   90.00
#
_symmetry.space_group_name_H-M   'P 1'
#
loop_
_entity.id
_entity.type
_entity.pdbx_description
1 polymer ?
#
loop_
_entity_poly.entity_id
_entity_poly.type
_entity_poly.pdbx_seq_one_letter_code
_entity_poly.pdbx_strand_id
1 'polypeptide(L)'
;MKRFRDERGSIVSVLILLTIPVFVWAILITLDHSSAIGSSDINLQQAVTQGVRAGTMCVNKTSQAYNEPLVEADTAHMIFRQILARNLGLDSITLEPLERSGIKAVPEYTFIVYNGLDNPYGVIPAIKYSNYDQDGTLIEYNGFPQDFAIYTDDIVLGSSDLTTTLDSPGCVAVVKVTVPNIGPGETETVRWAAAKIFNK
;
A
#
# COMPACT_ATOMS: atom_id res chain seq x y z
N MET A 1 49.79 50.96 31.19
CA MET A 1 48.39 50.62 30.82
C MET A 1 48.33 49.16 30.40
N LYS A 2 47.87 48.26 31.27
CA LYS A 2 47.61 46.84 30.93
C LYS A 2 46.15 46.72 30.50
N ARG A 3 45.91 46.45 29.22
CA ARG A 3 44.60 46.09 28.67
C ARG A 3 44.26 44.68 29.17
N PHE A 4 43.24 44.55 30.01
CA PHE A 4 42.64 43.26 30.31
C PHE A 4 41.99 42.74 29.03
N ARG A 5 42.60 41.73 28.41
CA ARG A 5 41.99 40.95 27.32
C ARG A 5 40.89 40.12 27.98
N ASP A 6 39.65 40.36 27.60
CA ASP A 6 38.50 39.62 28.11
C ASP A 6 38.47 38.23 27.45
N GLU A 7 39.16 37.26 28.05
CA GLU A 7 39.29 35.89 27.52
C GLU A 7 38.00 35.08 27.67
N ARG A 8 37.02 35.57 28.45
CA ARG A 8 35.73 34.89 28.65
C ARG A 8 34.89 34.88 27.38
N GLY A 9 34.91 35.97 26.60
CA GLY A 9 34.22 36.04 25.31
C GLY A 9 34.84 35.11 24.25
N SER A 10 36.17 34.93 24.30
CA SER A 10 36.89 34.01 23.40
C SER A 10 36.53 32.55 23.67
N ILE A 11 36.42 32.15 24.94
CA ILE A 11 36.07 30.78 25.32
C ILE A 11 34.63 30.45 24.93
N VAL A 12 33.69 31.37 25.16
CA VAL A 12 32.28 31.20 24.75
C VAL A 12 32.16 31.08 23.23
N SER A 13 32.90 31.89 22.47
CA SER A 13 32.89 31.85 21.01
C SER A 13 33.43 30.51 20.46
N VAL A 14 34.51 29.99 21.06
CA VAL A 14 35.09 28.68 20.70
C VAL A 14 34.14 27.54 21.06
N LEU A 15 33.48 27.61 22.21
CA LEU A 15 32.51 26.61 22.65
C LEU A 15 31.31 26.55 21.70
N ILE A 16 30.72 27.70 21.33
CA ILE A 16 29.63 27.78 20.36
C ILE A 16 30.05 27.21 19.00
N LEU A 17 31.24 27.57 18.52
CA LEU A 17 31.77 27.07 17.25
C LEU A 17 31.91 25.55 17.23
N LEU A 18 32.23 24.94 18.38
CA LEU A 18 32.35 23.49 18.53
C LEU A 18 30.98 22.82 18.74
N THR A 19 29.99 23.54 19.28
CA THR A 19 28.64 22.98 19.52
C THR A 19 27.79 22.96 18.24
N ILE A 20 27.97 23.93 17.34
CA ILE A 20 27.25 24.00 16.05
C ILE A 20 27.38 22.68 15.24
N PRO A 21 28.57 22.11 14.98
CA PRO A 21 28.68 20.87 14.22
C PRO A 21 28.02 19.68 14.91
N VAL A 22 28.00 19.64 16.25
CA VAL A 22 27.28 18.60 17.02
C VAL A 22 25.77 18.72 16.84
N PHE A 23 25.24 19.95 16.87
CA PHE A 23 23.81 20.21 16.61
C PHE A 23 23.41 19.86 15.18
N VAL A 24 24.23 20.22 14.18
CA VAL A 24 23.99 19.87 12.78
C VAL A 24 23.97 18.34 12.62
N TRP A 25 24.92 17.63 13.24
CA TRP A 25 24.97 16.17 13.19
C TRP A 25 23.74 15.53 13.85
N ALA A 26 23.30 16.04 15.01
CA ALA A 26 22.09 15.56 15.68
C ALA A 26 20.83 15.77 14.82
N ILE A 27 20.71 16.93 14.14
CA ILE A 27 19.59 17.22 13.23
C ILE A 27 19.59 16.25 12.04
N LEU A 28 20.76 16.00 11.43
CA LEU A 28 20.87 15.07 10.30
C LEU A 28 20.44 13.64 10.67
N ILE A 29 20.89 13.13 11.83
CA ILE A 29 20.46 11.80 12.31
C ILE A 29 18.94 11.74 12.53
N THR A 30 18.35 12.82 13.06
CA THR A 30 16.92 12.87 13.34
C THR A 30 16.08 12.93 12.05
N LEU A 31 16.56 13.62 11.01
CA LEU A 31 15.90 13.73 9.71
C LEU A 31 15.97 12.43 8.90
N ASP A 32 17.10 11.72 8.95
CA ASP A 32 17.25 10.41 8.30
C ASP A 32 16.28 9.38 8.91
N HIS A 33 16.04 9.44 10.22
CA HIS A 33 15.12 8.52 10.91
C HIS A 33 13.65 8.70 10.47
N SER A 34 13.20 9.94 10.31
CA SER A 34 11.82 10.25 9.93
C SER A 34 11.53 9.95 8.45
N SER A 35 12.53 10.18 7.58
CA SER A 35 12.36 10.03 6.13
C SER A 35 12.32 8.57 5.66
N ALA A 36 13.04 7.64 6.30
CA ALA A 36 13.04 6.24 5.91
C ALA A 36 11.69 5.52 6.17
N ILE A 37 11.09 5.75 7.35
CA ILE A 37 9.80 5.14 7.71
C ILE A 37 8.66 5.80 6.92
N GLY A 38 8.67 7.13 6.81
CA GLY A 38 7.65 7.86 6.05
C GLY A 38 7.64 7.56 4.55
N SER A 39 8.83 7.39 3.93
CA SER A 39 8.91 7.09 2.50
C SER A 39 8.44 5.68 2.16
N SER A 40 8.79 4.67 2.97
CA SER A 40 8.33 3.29 2.75
C SER A 40 6.80 3.19 2.88
N ASP A 41 6.24 3.90 3.85
CA ASP A 41 4.81 3.92 4.09
C ASP A 41 4.00 4.61 2.97
N ILE A 42 4.48 5.79 2.52
CA ILE A 42 3.87 6.53 1.40
C ILE A 42 3.95 5.69 0.12
N ASN A 43 5.08 5.03 -0.13
CA ASN A 43 5.26 4.18 -1.30
C ASN A 43 4.30 2.99 -1.28
N LEU A 44 4.07 2.36 -0.12
CA LEU A 44 3.13 1.26 0.02
C LEU A 44 1.70 1.71 -0.23
N GLN A 45 1.22 2.78 0.42
CA GLN A 45 -0.14 3.27 0.21
C GLN A 45 -0.37 3.63 -1.27
N GLN A 46 0.61 4.27 -1.90
CA GLN A 46 0.55 4.59 -3.32
C GLN A 46 0.53 3.33 -4.19
N ALA A 47 1.34 2.32 -3.87
CA ALA A 47 1.38 1.06 -4.60
C ALA A 47 0.04 0.32 -4.56
N VAL A 48 -0.56 0.18 -3.36
CA VAL A 48 -1.87 -0.47 -3.18
C VAL A 48 -2.96 0.32 -3.91
N THR A 49 -2.96 1.65 -3.78
CA THR A 49 -3.93 2.51 -4.46
C THR A 49 -3.85 2.41 -5.98
N GLN A 50 -2.64 2.43 -6.55
CA GLN A 50 -2.43 2.31 -7.99
C GLN A 50 -2.81 0.93 -8.49
N GLY A 51 -2.45 -0.13 -7.76
CA GLY A 51 -2.79 -1.51 -8.10
C GLY A 51 -4.29 -1.72 -8.16
N VAL A 52 -5.02 -1.29 -7.12
CA VAL A 52 -6.49 -1.44 -7.04
C VAL A 52 -7.20 -0.63 -8.14
N ARG A 53 -6.73 0.59 -8.42
CA ARG A 53 -7.28 1.41 -9.52
C ARG A 53 -7.05 0.76 -10.88
N ALA A 54 -5.86 0.26 -11.15
CA ALA A 54 -5.56 -0.40 -12.42
C ALA A 54 -6.31 -1.73 -12.56
N GLY A 55 -6.46 -2.50 -11.47
CA GLY A 55 -7.29 -3.70 -11.44
C GLY A 55 -8.75 -3.37 -11.79
N THR A 56 -9.29 -2.29 -11.23
CA THR A 56 -10.66 -1.82 -11.53
C THR A 56 -10.83 -1.37 -12.99
N MET A 57 -9.75 -0.96 -13.67
CA MET A 57 -9.77 -0.62 -15.10
C MET A 57 -9.69 -1.85 -16.02
N CYS A 58 -9.48 -3.05 -15.48
CA CYS A 58 -9.48 -4.30 -16.24
C CYS A 58 -10.91 -4.75 -16.49
N VAL A 59 -11.63 -4.04 -17.35
CA VAL A 59 -13.05 -4.30 -17.64
C VAL A 59 -13.19 -5.35 -18.74
N ASN A 60 -14.18 -6.23 -18.60
CA ASN A 60 -14.54 -7.18 -19.64
C ASN A 60 -15.07 -6.44 -20.89
N LYS A 61 -14.50 -6.74 -22.05
CA LYS A 61 -14.82 -6.05 -23.32
C LYS A 61 -16.29 -6.21 -23.72
N THR A 62 -16.87 -7.39 -23.47
CA THR A 62 -18.26 -7.67 -23.81
C THR A 62 -19.18 -6.83 -22.95
N SER A 63 -19.01 -6.88 -21.63
CA SER A 63 -19.89 -6.11 -20.73
C SER A 63 -19.73 -4.59 -20.93
N GLN A 64 -18.52 -4.12 -21.24
CA GLN A 64 -18.28 -2.72 -21.64
C GLN A 64 -19.07 -2.33 -22.91
N ALA A 65 -19.13 -3.21 -23.91
CA ALA A 65 -19.88 -2.96 -25.14
C ALA A 65 -21.41 -2.87 -24.92
N TYR A 66 -21.92 -3.53 -23.88
CA TYR A 66 -23.31 -3.45 -23.44
C TYR A 66 -23.59 -2.33 -22.43
N ASN A 67 -22.61 -1.45 -22.18
CA ASN A 67 -22.72 -0.33 -21.23
C ASN A 67 -22.90 -0.76 -19.76
N GLU A 68 -22.51 -1.99 -19.43
CA GLU A 68 -22.53 -2.55 -18.08
C GLU A 68 -21.11 -2.98 -17.69
N PRO A 69 -20.18 -2.05 -17.40
CA PRO A 69 -18.77 -2.40 -17.21
C PRO A 69 -18.56 -3.25 -15.94
N LEU A 70 -18.05 -4.47 -16.12
CA LEU A 70 -17.70 -5.43 -15.07
C LEU A 70 -16.20 -5.71 -15.12
N VAL A 71 -15.59 -5.91 -13.96
CA VAL A 71 -14.15 -6.17 -13.82
C VAL A 71 -13.84 -7.63 -14.12
N GLU A 72 -12.90 -7.88 -15.03
CA GLU A 72 -12.34 -9.20 -15.31
C GLU A 72 -11.37 -9.59 -14.19
N ALA A 73 -11.75 -10.55 -13.35
CA ALA A 73 -11.11 -10.76 -12.07
C ALA A 73 -9.65 -11.25 -12.17
N ASP A 74 -9.38 -12.26 -13.00
CA ASP A 74 -8.03 -12.81 -13.17
C ASP A 74 -7.07 -11.79 -13.77
N THR A 75 -7.56 -11.00 -14.73
CA THR A 75 -6.76 -9.93 -15.33
C THR A 75 -6.49 -8.82 -14.32
N ALA A 76 -7.50 -8.44 -13.52
CA ALA A 76 -7.36 -7.44 -12.48
C ALA A 76 -6.33 -7.87 -11.41
N HIS A 77 -6.37 -9.13 -10.98
CA HIS A 77 -5.41 -9.69 -10.02
C HIS A 77 -3.99 -9.71 -10.57
N MET A 78 -3.80 -10.16 -11.81
CA MET A 78 -2.50 -10.14 -12.48
C MET A 78 -1.91 -8.72 -12.55
N ILE A 79 -2.71 -7.74 -12.98
CA ILE A 79 -2.27 -6.33 -13.08
C ILE A 79 -2.00 -5.72 -11.71
N PHE A 80 -2.82 -6.03 -10.70
CA PHE A 80 -2.60 -5.63 -9.32
C PHE A 80 -1.22 -6.12 -8.82
N ARG A 81 -0.92 -7.41 -8.99
CA ARG A 81 0.38 -7.99 -8.60
C ARG A 81 1.54 -7.34 -9.35
N GLN A 82 1.39 -7.10 -10.64
CA GLN A 82 2.44 -6.46 -11.45
C GLN A 82 2.75 -5.04 -10.98
N ILE A 83 1.74 -4.26 -10.62
CA ILE A 83 1.92 -2.89 -10.11
C ILE A 83 2.53 -2.91 -8.71
N LEU A 84 2.07 -3.83 -7.86
CA LEU A 84 2.63 -4.01 -6.52
C LEU A 84 4.12 -4.36 -6.61
N ALA A 85 4.48 -5.32 -7.47
CA ALA A 85 5.86 -5.72 -7.68
C ALA A 85 6.74 -4.57 -8.19
N ARG A 86 6.25 -3.82 -9.19
CA ARG A 86 6.99 -2.68 -9.74
C ARG A 86 7.25 -1.59 -8.71
N ASN A 87 6.24 -1.24 -7.92
CA ASN A 87 6.32 -0.12 -6.99
C ASN A 87 7.12 -0.46 -5.72
N LEU A 88 7.11 -1.74 -5.31
CA LEU A 88 7.82 -2.21 -4.12
C LEU A 88 9.19 -2.85 -4.44
N GLY A 89 9.56 -2.95 -5.72
CA GLY A 89 10.82 -3.55 -6.14
C GLY A 89 10.87 -5.06 -5.88
N LEU A 90 9.79 -5.77 -6.19
CA LEU A 90 9.66 -7.22 -6.04
C LEU A 90 9.80 -7.92 -7.39
N ASP A 91 10.03 -9.22 -7.35
CA ASP A 91 9.90 -10.07 -8.53
C ASP A 91 8.45 -10.08 -9.04
N SER A 92 8.27 -10.00 -10.35
CA SER A 92 6.94 -9.90 -10.98
C SER A 92 6.11 -11.19 -10.91
N ILE A 93 6.75 -12.33 -10.66
CA ILE A 93 6.12 -13.65 -10.65
C ILE A 93 6.00 -14.17 -9.22
N THR A 94 7.08 -14.13 -8.44
CA THR A 94 7.10 -14.69 -7.07
C THR A 94 6.70 -13.67 -6.00
N LEU A 95 6.75 -12.37 -6.30
CA LEU A 95 6.64 -11.27 -5.33
C LEU A 95 7.72 -11.32 -4.23
N GLU A 96 8.80 -12.06 -4.45
CA GLU A 96 9.96 -12.03 -3.57
C GLU A 96 10.67 -10.68 -3.67
N PRO A 97 11.11 -10.10 -2.53
CA PRO A 97 11.87 -8.85 -2.56
C PRO A 97 13.19 -9.00 -3.32
N LEU A 98 13.46 -8.07 -4.24
CA LEU A 98 14.77 -7.98 -4.89
C LEU A 98 15.81 -7.42 -3.92
N GLU A 99 17.11 -7.63 -4.19
CA GLU A 99 18.22 -7.19 -3.31
C GLU A 99 18.22 -5.68 -2.99
N ARG A 100 17.52 -4.86 -3.78
CA ARG A 100 17.40 -3.40 -3.60
C ARG A 100 16.00 -2.96 -3.15
N SER A 101 15.12 -3.90 -2.83
CA SER A 101 13.80 -3.62 -2.28
C SER A 101 13.92 -3.09 -0.85
N GLY A 102 13.03 -2.17 -0.48
CA GLY A 102 12.86 -1.73 0.91
C GLY A 102 12.08 -2.73 1.78
N ILE A 103 11.84 -3.94 1.29
CA ILE A 103 11.01 -4.97 1.92
C ILE A 103 11.85 -6.20 2.21
N LYS A 104 11.59 -6.85 3.36
CA LYS A 104 12.37 -8.00 3.84
C LYS A 104 11.75 -9.36 3.50
N ALA A 105 10.42 -9.41 3.41
CA ALA A 105 9.65 -10.63 3.19
C ALA A 105 8.64 -10.46 2.05
N VAL A 106 8.11 -11.58 1.55
CA VAL A 106 7.02 -11.57 0.57
C VAL A 106 5.81 -10.82 1.17
N PRO A 107 5.22 -9.84 0.47
CA PRO A 107 4.02 -9.16 0.94
C PRO A 107 2.85 -10.13 1.09
N GLU A 108 2.16 -10.02 2.21
CA GLU A 108 0.85 -10.65 2.39
C GLU A 108 -0.21 -9.71 1.83
N TYR A 109 -1.15 -10.25 1.08
CA TYR A 109 -2.23 -9.45 0.54
C TYR A 109 -3.52 -10.24 0.43
N THR A 110 -4.62 -9.51 0.52
CA THR A 110 -5.95 -9.96 0.12
C THR A 110 -6.47 -8.98 -0.91
N PHE A 111 -6.91 -9.49 -2.06
CA PHE A 111 -7.45 -8.72 -3.18
C PHE A 111 -8.83 -9.28 -3.55
N ILE A 112 -9.86 -8.46 -3.45
CA ILE A 112 -11.23 -8.82 -3.81
C ILE A 112 -11.63 -8.08 -5.06
N VAL A 113 -12.21 -8.82 -6.01
CA VAL A 113 -12.96 -8.28 -7.15
C VAL A 113 -14.44 -8.53 -6.89
N TYR A 114 -15.24 -7.47 -6.93
CA TYR A 114 -16.67 -7.54 -6.68
C TYR A 114 -17.44 -6.86 -7.80
N ASN A 115 -18.19 -7.66 -8.55
CA ASN A 115 -19.04 -7.28 -9.67
C ASN A 115 -20.53 -7.32 -9.33
N GLY A 116 -20.89 -7.73 -8.11
CA GLY A 116 -22.27 -7.78 -7.65
C GLY A 116 -22.93 -9.10 -8.04
N LEU A 117 -23.96 -9.06 -8.88
CA LEU A 117 -24.76 -10.25 -9.22
C LEU A 117 -24.17 -11.05 -10.39
N ASP A 118 -24.66 -12.28 -10.54
CA ASP A 118 -24.45 -13.05 -11.76
C ASP A 118 -24.90 -12.25 -12.99
N ASN A 119 -24.12 -12.37 -14.05
CA ASN A 119 -24.27 -11.58 -15.26
C ASN A 119 -24.26 -12.49 -16.50
N PRO A 120 -24.91 -12.06 -17.60
CA PRO A 120 -24.97 -12.85 -18.83
C PRO A 120 -23.63 -12.88 -19.59
N TYR A 121 -22.62 -12.16 -19.14
CA TYR A 121 -21.34 -12.00 -19.83
C TYR A 121 -20.28 -13.02 -19.38
N GLY A 122 -20.62 -13.89 -18.42
CA GLY A 122 -19.71 -14.91 -17.90
C GLY A 122 -18.58 -14.35 -17.03
N VAL A 123 -18.73 -13.12 -16.52
CA VAL A 123 -17.76 -12.50 -15.61
C VAL A 123 -18.03 -12.99 -14.20
N ILE A 124 -16.98 -13.30 -13.45
CA ILE A 124 -17.10 -13.79 -12.06
C ILE A 124 -17.75 -12.71 -11.18
N PRO A 125 -18.83 -13.01 -10.44
CA PRO A 125 -19.57 -12.02 -9.64
C PRO A 125 -18.78 -11.52 -8.43
N ALA A 126 -18.10 -12.39 -7.71
CA ALA A 126 -17.26 -12.01 -6.58
C ALA A 126 -16.19 -13.07 -6.30
N ILE A 127 -14.94 -12.64 -6.20
CA ILE A 127 -13.81 -13.53 -5.93
C ILE A 127 -12.77 -12.84 -5.06
N LYS A 128 -12.18 -13.61 -4.15
CA LYS A 128 -11.12 -13.19 -3.23
C LYS A 128 -9.83 -13.94 -3.57
N TYR A 129 -8.78 -13.19 -3.83
CA TYR A 129 -7.42 -13.69 -4.02
C TYR A 129 -6.57 -13.38 -2.81
N SER A 130 -5.55 -14.20 -2.57
CA SER A 130 -4.51 -13.91 -1.59
C SER A 130 -3.12 -14.29 -2.11
N ASN A 131 -2.08 -13.99 -1.35
CA ASN A 131 -0.74 -14.48 -1.66
C ASN A 131 -0.64 -16.03 -1.60
N TYR A 132 -1.50 -16.67 -0.80
CA TYR A 132 -1.54 -18.13 -0.65
C TYR A 132 -2.51 -18.82 -1.63
N ASP A 133 -3.51 -18.07 -2.13
CA ASP A 133 -4.53 -18.54 -3.06
C ASP A 133 -4.60 -17.61 -4.28
N GLN A 134 -3.83 -17.97 -5.32
CA GLN A 134 -3.74 -17.21 -6.56
C GLN A 134 -4.84 -17.56 -7.57
N ASP A 135 -5.48 -18.72 -7.42
CA ASP A 135 -6.62 -19.12 -8.25
C ASP A 135 -7.92 -18.45 -7.77
N GLY A 136 -7.93 -18.05 -6.50
CA GLY A 136 -8.99 -17.27 -5.89
C GLY A 136 -10.15 -18.13 -5.40
N THR A 137 -10.81 -17.65 -4.37
CA THR A 137 -11.98 -18.28 -3.76
C THR A 137 -13.22 -17.43 -4.03
N LEU A 138 -14.26 -18.06 -4.58
CA LEU A 138 -15.56 -17.40 -4.73
C LEU A 138 -16.11 -17.03 -3.35
N ILE A 139 -16.56 -15.79 -3.21
CA ILE A 139 -17.16 -15.27 -1.98
C ILE A 139 -18.66 -15.03 -2.20
N GLU A 140 -19.42 -14.89 -1.12
CA GLU A 140 -20.85 -14.57 -1.22
C GLU A 140 -21.06 -13.24 -1.96
N TYR A 141 -22.14 -13.19 -2.75
CA TYR A 141 -22.48 -12.04 -3.56
C TYR A 141 -23.98 -11.76 -3.51
N ASN A 142 -24.34 -10.54 -3.14
CA ASN A 142 -25.73 -10.11 -2.94
C ASN A 142 -26.08 -8.86 -3.74
N GLY A 143 -25.28 -8.52 -4.75
CA GLY A 143 -25.44 -7.30 -5.55
C GLY A 143 -24.88 -6.06 -4.86
N PHE A 144 -25.36 -4.89 -5.27
CA PHE A 144 -24.91 -3.61 -4.74
C PHE A 144 -26.01 -2.91 -3.93
N PRO A 145 -25.66 -2.15 -2.89
CA PRO A 145 -24.32 -1.96 -2.33
C PRO A 145 -23.85 -3.14 -1.47
N GLN A 146 -22.53 -3.32 -1.36
CA GLN A 146 -21.90 -4.33 -0.51
C GLN A 146 -20.81 -3.71 0.36
N ASP A 147 -20.86 -4.03 1.66
CA ASP A 147 -19.87 -3.62 2.65
C ASP A 147 -18.75 -4.65 2.79
N PHE A 148 -17.54 -4.14 2.96
CA PHE A 148 -16.33 -4.90 3.22
C PHE A 148 -15.64 -4.37 4.48
N ALA A 149 -15.54 -5.24 5.48
CA ALA A 149 -14.78 -5.03 6.70
C ALA A 149 -13.31 -5.34 6.44
N ILE A 150 -12.44 -4.38 6.75
CA ILE A 150 -11.00 -4.45 6.46
C ILE A 150 -10.26 -4.76 7.75
N TYR A 151 -9.57 -5.89 7.78
CA TYR A 151 -8.68 -6.29 8.86
C TYR A 151 -7.22 -6.20 8.38
N THR A 152 -6.28 -6.39 9.31
CA THR A 152 -4.85 -6.33 9.01
C THR A 152 -4.41 -7.39 8.01
N ASP A 153 -5.01 -8.57 8.10
CA ASP A 153 -4.57 -9.77 7.38
C ASP A 153 -5.62 -10.29 6.38
N ASP A 154 -6.86 -9.76 6.40
CA ASP A 154 -7.94 -10.22 5.51
C ASP A 154 -9.01 -9.14 5.28
N ILE A 155 -9.87 -9.38 4.30
CA ILE A 155 -11.08 -8.60 4.03
C ILE A 155 -12.29 -9.56 4.12
N VAL A 156 -13.29 -9.16 4.89
CA VAL A 156 -14.50 -9.96 5.13
C VAL A 156 -15.74 -9.16 4.71
N LEU A 157 -16.77 -9.85 4.24
CA LEU A 157 -18.05 -9.24 3.91
C LEU A 157 -18.76 -8.76 5.20
N GLY A 158 -19.31 -7.55 5.16
CA GLY A 158 -20.01 -6.92 6.27
C GLY A 158 -19.33 -5.65 6.76
N SER A 159 -19.76 -5.16 7.93
CA SER A 159 -19.29 -3.89 8.50
C SER A 159 -18.51 -4.13 9.80
N SER A 160 -17.41 -3.40 9.97
CA SER A 160 -16.57 -3.35 11.18
C SER A 160 -16.13 -1.90 11.48
N ASP A 161 -15.18 -1.71 12.40
CA ASP A 161 -14.57 -0.41 12.69
C ASP A 161 -13.96 0.27 11.46
N LEU A 162 -13.43 -0.52 10.52
CA LEU A 162 -12.88 -0.05 9.26
C LEU A 162 -13.63 -0.72 8.11
N THR A 163 -14.56 0.01 7.51
CA THR A 163 -15.43 -0.50 6.44
C THR A 163 -15.29 0.32 5.17
N THR A 164 -15.42 -0.35 4.03
CA THR A 164 -15.62 0.29 2.72
C THR A 164 -16.84 -0.29 2.02
N THR A 165 -17.58 0.55 1.31
CA THR A 165 -18.80 0.15 0.60
C THR A 165 -18.58 0.28 -0.90
N LEU A 166 -18.86 -0.80 -1.64
CA LEU A 166 -18.96 -0.78 -3.09
C LEU A 166 -20.42 -0.71 -3.50
N ASP A 167 -20.80 0.36 -4.19
CA ASP A 167 -22.12 0.57 -4.82
C ASP A 167 -22.11 0.27 -6.33
N SER A 168 -20.94 -0.07 -6.87
CA SER A 168 -20.73 -0.44 -8.26
C SER A 168 -19.54 -1.41 -8.38
N PRO A 169 -19.36 -2.08 -9.54
CA PRO A 169 -18.27 -3.01 -9.77
C PRO A 169 -16.91 -2.41 -9.44
N GLY A 170 -16.07 -3.15 -8.70
CA GLY A 170 -14.85 -2.61 -8.14
C GLY A 170 -13.93 -3.64 -7.53
N CYS A 171 -12.83 -3.13 -6.98
CA CYS A 171 -11.81 -3.92 -6.30
C CYS A 171 -11.50 -3.34 -4.92
N VAL A 172 -11.19 -4.22 -3.96
CA VAL A 172 -10.70 -3.85 -2.62
C VAL A 172 -9.44 -4.65 -2.35
N ALA A 173 -8.41 -4.02 -1.77
CA ALA A 173 -7.20 -4.72 -1.38
C ALA A 173 -6.69 -4.26 -0.02
N VAL A 174 -6.10 -5.19 0.71
CA VAL A 174 -5.23 -4.93 1.85
C VAL A 174 -3.89 -5.61 1.60
N VAL A 175 -2.81 -4.91 1.89
CA VAL A 175 -1.45 -5.39 1.74
C VAL A 175 -0.69 -5.11 3.03
N LYS A 176 -0.01 -6.13 3.52
CA LYS A 176 0.86 -6.12 4.67
C LYS A 176 2.28 -6.43 4.21
N VAL A 177 3.21 -5.59 4.63
CA VAL A 177 4.63 -5.74 4.31
C VAL A 177 5.47 -5.63 5.58
N THR A 178 6.56 -6.39 5.59
CA THR A 178 7.57 -6.33 6.64
C THR A 178 8.77 -5.53 6.14
N VAL A 179 9.01 -4.39 6.76
CA VAL A 179 10.12 -3.49 6.41
C VAL A 179 11.24 -3.61 7.46
N PRO A 180 12.51 -3.57 7.02
CA PRO A 180 13.64 -3.56 7.95
C PRO A 180 13.60 -2.27 8.77
N ASN A 181 13.69 -2.40 10.09
CA ASN A 181 13.87 -1.25 10.96
C ASN A 181 15.35 -0.84 10.96
N ILE A 182 15.64 0.44 11.18
CA ILE A 182 17.02 0.96 11.32
C ILE A 182 17.60 0.60 12.72
N GLY A 183 16.77 0.03 13.62
CA GLY A 183 17.19 -0.57 14.90
C GLY A 183 16.99 -2.10 14.95
N PRO A 184 17.18 -2.74 16.12
CA PRO A 184 16.86 -4.16 16.27
C PRO A 184 15.34 -4.35 16.20
N GLY A 185 14.88 -4.97 15.11
CA GLY A 185 13.49 -5.34 14.94
C GLY A 185 13.02 -5.23 13.50
N GLU A 186 11.77 -5.60 13.30
CA GLU A 186 11.04 -5.49 12.05
C GLU A 186 9.78 -4.69 12.33
N THR A 187 9.36 -3.88 11.35
CA THR A 187 8.11 -3.15 11.45
C THR A 187 7.17 -3.69 10.39
N GLU A 188 5.97 -4.06 10.81
CA GLU A 188 4.89 -4.41 9.90
C GLU A 188 4.09 -3.17 9.55
N THR A 189 3.86 -2.96 8.26
CA THR A 189 3.03 -1.87 7.76
C THR A 189 1.89 -2.45 6.94
N VAL A 190 0.66 -2.08 7.28
CA VAL A 190 -0.55 -2.52 6.59
C VAL A 190 -1.22 -1.34 5.90
N ARG A 191 -1.52 -1.46 4.60
CA ARG A 191 -2.24 -0.44 3.84
C ARG A 191 -3.34 -1.07 3.01
N TRP A 192 -4.41 -0.32 2.79
CA TRP A 192 -5.57 -0.77 2.05
C TRP A 192 -6.02 0.29 1.05
N ALA A 193 -6.72 -0.16 0.01
CA ALA A 193 -7.40 0.72 -0.92
C ALA A 193 -8.65 0.04 -1.50
N ALA A 194 -9.62 0.87 -1.88
CA ALA A 194 -10.78 0.45 -2.64
C ALA A 194 -10.92 1.36 -3.87
N ALA A 195 -11.35 0.80 -4.99
CA ALA A 195 -11.74 1.54 -6.17
C ALA A 195 -12.96 0.89 -6.81
N LYS A 196 -13.75 1.72 -7.49
CA LYS A 196 -15.00 1.33 -8.12
C LYS A 196 -15.13 2.00 -9.48
N ILE A 197 -15.83 1.35 -10.40
CA ILE A 197 -16.16 1.91 -11.70
C ILE A 197 -17.27 2.94 -11.50
N PHE A 198 -17.00 4.19 -11.88
CA PHE A 198 -18.00 5.23 -11.84
C PHE A 198 -18.83 5.19 -13.12
N ASN A 199 -20.11 4.82 -13.03
CA ASN A 199 -21.05 4.93 -14.13
C ASN A 199 -21.94 6.17 -13.88
N LYS A 200 -22.03 7.07 -14.86
CA LYS A 200 -22.83 8.31 -14.77
C LYS A 200 -24.26 8.08 -15.23
#